data_AF-A0A6A3PPW0-F1
#
_entry.id   AF-A0A6A3PPW0-F1
#
_cell.length_a   1.000
_cell.length_b   1.000
_cell.length_c   1.000
_cell.angle_alpha   90.00
_cell.angle_beta   90.00
_cell.angle_gamma   90.00
#
_symmetry.space_group_name_H-M   'P 1'
#
loop_
_entity.id
_entity.type
_entity.pdbx_description
1 polymer ?
#
loop_
_entity_poly.entity_id
_entity_poly.type
_entity_poly.pdbx_seq_one_letter_code
_entity_poly.pdbx_strand_id
1 'polypeptide(L)'
;MREGSKYERIEIRVRHVVCIGENEAACYPCLSALDKDTYWYPSYPFFPFIDAVTTCQAFPSGSEEFDTIVAYLQVTVAGEKKFKEGRLRRLNEEMDKNPLLKGMKRAFVVVGPNSSICEGFILHDAPVPTTFLTMVSCFDPEQLKPEKADIHVDISRA
;
A
#
# COMPACT_ATOMS: atom_id res chain seq x y z
N MET A 1 1.82 8.25 18.75
CA MET A 1 2.01 9.10 17.55
C MET A 1 3.50 9.19 17.27
N ARG A 2 3.99 8.58 16.18
CA ARG A 2 5.33 8.87 15.68
C ARG A 2 5.32 10.29 15.13
N GLU A 3 6.08 11.21 15.72
CA GLU A 3 6.26 12.56 15.17
C GLU A 3 6.75 12.46 13.72
N GLY A 4 6.02 13.06 12.78
CA GLY A 4 6.47 13.24 11.39
C GLY A 4 5.77 12.43 10.29
N SER A 5 4.71 11.66 10.57
CA SER A 5 3.90 11.08 9.48
C SER A 5 2.99 12.16 8.88
N LYS A 6 3.20 12.49 7.60
CA LYS A 6 2.40 13.49 6.86
C LYS A 6 0.88 13.21 6.86
N TYR A 7 0.50 11.95 6.91
CA TYR A 7 -0.89 11.49 6.89
C TYR A 7 -1.21 10.73 8.18
N GLU A 8 -2.40 10.98 8.73
CA GLU A 8 -2.93 10.32 9.94
C GLU A 8 -3.82 9.11 9.60
N ARG A 9 -4.43 9.12 8.42
CA ARG A 9 -5.43 8.12 8.02
C ARG A 9 -5.38 7.87 6.52
N ILE A 10 -5.56 6.62 6.10
CA ILE A 10 -5.86 6.29 4.71
C ILE A 10 -7.16 5.49 4.63
N GLU A 11 -7.99 5.81 3.65
CA GLU A 11 -9.22 5.09 3.36
C GLU A 11 -9.08 4.38 2.02
N ILE A 12 -9.19 3.06 2.05
CA ILE A 12 -9.14 2.22 0.87
C ILE A 12 -10.59 1.90 0.48
N ARG A 13 -11.09 2.61 -0.53
CA ARG A 13 -12.43 2.40 -1.11
C ARG A 13 -12.24 1.71 -2.45
N VAL A 14 -12.45 0.40 -2.49
CA VAL A 14 -12.06 -0.40 -3.66
C VAL A 14 -13.20 -1.18 -4.26
N ARG A 15 -13.29 -1.14 -5.59
CA ARG A 15 -13.99 -2.15 -6.37
C ARG A 15 -13.01 -3.29 -6.62
N HIS A 16 -13.44 -4.50 -6.28
CA HIS A 16 -12.60 -5.71 -6.35
C HIS A 16 -12.27 -6.06 -7.80
N VAL A 17 -10.98 -6.08 -8.18
CA VAL A 17 -10.53 -6.54 -9.50
C VAL A 17 -9.35 -7.51 -9.32
N VAL A 18 -9.50 -8.74 -9.81
CA VAL A 18 -8.44 -9.75 -9.71
C VAL A 18 -7.62 -9.76 -11.01
N CYS A 19 -6.31 -9.50 -10.96
CA CYS A 19 -5.43 -9.82 -12.10
C CYS A 19 -4.89 -11.24 -11.94
N ILE A 20 -4.98 -12.03 -13.02
CA ILE A 20 -4.47 -13.41 -13.07
C ILE A 20 -3.06 -13.35 -13.68
N GLY A 21 -2.04 -13.23 -12.83
CA GLY A 21 -0.64 -13.33 -13.23
C GLY A 21 -0.06 -14.69 -12.82
N GLU A 22 0.51 -15.44 -13.75
CA GLU A 22 1.08 -16.78 -13.50
C GLU A 22 2.51 -16.72 -12.89
N ASN A 23 3.20 -15.59 -13.02
CA ASN A 23 4.56 -15.37 -12.51
C ASN A 23 4.85 -13.87 -12.33
N GLU A 24 5.96 -13.54 -11.66
CA GLU A 24 6.32 -12.15 -11.35
C GLU A 24 6.42 -11.24 -12.59
N ALA A 25 7.01 -11.72 -13.68
CA ALA A 25 7.18 -10.92 -14.90
C ALA A 25 5.84 -10.62 -15.57
N ALA A 26 4.88 -11.55 -15.49
CA ALA A 26 3.53 -11.38 -16.00
C ALA A 26 2.67 -10.42 -15.16
N CYS A 27 3.01 -10.22 -13.88
CA CYS A 27 2.29 -9.28 -13.01
C CYS A 27 2.54 -7.80 -13.37
N TYR A 28 3.78 -7.44 -13.77
CA TYR A 28 4.12 -6.03 -14.03
C TYR A 28 3.30 -5.38 -15.15
N PRO A 29 3.06 -6.02 -16.32
CA PRO A 29 2.20 -5.44 -17.34
C PRO A 29 0.77 -5.14 -16.88
N CYS A 30 0.20 -5.92 -15.94
CA CYS A 30 -1.14 -5.64 -15.38
C CYS A 30 -1.23 -4.22 -14.80
N LEU A 31 -0.14 -3.71 -14.22
CA LEU A 31 -0.12 -2.42 -13.53
C LEU A 31 -0.42 -1.24 -14.48
N SER A 32 0.01 -1.37 -15.74
CA SER A 32 -0.23 -0.36 -16.76
C SER A 32 -1.70 -0.22 -17.17
N ALA A 33 -2.51 -1.25 -16.90
CA ALA A 33 -3.92 -1.35 -17.27
C ALA A 33 -4.88 -1.09 -16.11
N LEU A 34 -4.38 -0.72 -14.92
CA LEU A 34 -5.22 -0.42 -13.77
C LEU A 34 -6.06 0.84 -14.01
N ASP A 35 -7.34 0.77 -13.71
CA ASP A 35 -8.20 1.95 -13.65
C ASP A 35 -8.03 2.65 -12.29
N LYS A 36 -8.54 3.87 -12.16
CA LYS A 36 -8.70 4.51 -10.85
C LYS A 36 -9.64 3.67 -9.99
N ASP A 37 -9.35 3.59 -8.69
CA ASP A 37 -10.14 2.86 -7.68
C ASP A 37 -10.13 1.33 -7.84
N THR A 38 -9.06 0.84 -8.46
CA THR A 38 -8.79 -0.60 -8.63
C THR A 38 -7.94 -1.13 -7.48
N TYR A 39 -8.41 -2.18 -6.80
CA TYR A 39 -7.56 -3.02 -5.94
C TYR A 39 -6.88 -4.07 -6.80
N TRP A 40 -5.59 -3.93 -7.06
CA TRP A 40 -4.80 -4.94 -7.75
C TRP A 40 -4.13 -5.88 -6.75
N TYR A 41 -4.42 -7.16 -6.86
CA TYR A 41 -3.75 -8.25 -6.14
C TYR A 41 -3.04 -9.15 -7.16
N PRO A 42 -1.73 -9.41 -7.04
CA PRO A 42 -1.07 -10.40 -7.87
C PRO A 42 -1.57 -11.78 -7.46
N SER A 43 -2.23 -12.51 -8.35
CA SER A 43 -2.57 -13.94 -8.12
C SER A 43 -1.34 -14.85 -7.99
N TYR A 44 -0.13 -14.30 -7.95
CA TYR A 44 1.13 -14.99 -7.77
C TYR A 44 1.59 -14.86 -6.31
N PRO A 45 1.50 -15.93 -5.49
CA PRO A 45 1.79 -15.89 -4.04
C PRO A 45 3.22 -15.48 -3.69
N PHE A 46 4.14 -15.53 -4.66
CA PHE A 46 5.55 -15.19 -4.46
C PHE A 46 5.93 -13.86 -5.09
N PHE A 47 4.96 -13.01 -5.48
CA PHE A 47 5.29 -11.67 -5.94
C PHE A 47 6.02 -10.96 -4.79
N PRO A 48 7.34 -10.72 -4.92
CA PRO A 48 8.09 -10.20 -3.80
C PRO A 48 7.67 -8.75 -3.59
N PHE A 49 7.86 -8.27 -2.36
CA PHE A 49 7.87 -6.85 -2.00
C PHE A 49 6.51 -6.19 -1.70
N ILE A 50 5.42 -6.52 -2.41
CA ILE A 50 4.05 -6.03 -2.12
C ILE A 50 3.00 -7.13 -2.32
N ASP A 51 1.89 -7.05 -1.60
CA ASP A 51 0.73 -7.94 -1.74
C ASP A 51 -0.39 -7.29 -2.57
N ALA A 52 -0.46 -5.95 -2.65
CA ALA A 52 -1.44 -5.28 -3.49
C ALA A 52 -1.05 -3.85 -3.88
N VAL A 53 -1.71 -3.31 -4.91
CA VAL A 53 -1.66 -1.89 -5.30
C VAL A 53 -3.08 -1.35 -5.35
N THR A 54 -3.32 -0.18 -4.77
CA THR A 54 -4.63 0.47 -4.82
C THR A 54 -4.50 1.99 -4.84
N THR A 55 -5.47 2.70 -5.40
CA THR A 55 -5.67 4.11 -5.05
C THR A 55 -6.40 4.20 -3.72
N CYS A 56 -6.07 5.22 -2.92
CA CYS A 56 -6.73 5.49 -1.64
C CYS A 56 -6.77 6.98 -1.34
N GLN A 57 -7.65 7.35 -0.41
CA GLN A 57 -7.74 8.71 0.12
C GLN A 57 -6.83 8.81 1.34
N ALA A 58 -5.87 9.73 1.31
CA ALA A 58 -4.94 9.97 2.42
C ALA A 58 -5.25 11.31 3.08
N PHE A 59 -5.52 11.29 4.38
CA PHE A 59 -5.92 12.44 5.18
C PHE A 59 -4.72 12.99 5.94
N PRO A 60 -4.26 14.22 5.65
CA PRO A 60 -3.19 14.86 6.38
C PRO A 60 -3.57 15.10 7.83
N SER A 61 -2.56 15.22 8.70
CA SER A 61 -2.78 15.53 10.11
C SER A 61 -3.62 16.79 10.31
N GLY A 62 -4.71 16.67 11.06
CA GLY A 62 -5.61 17.80 11.37
C GLY A 62 -6.44 18.33 10.20
N SER A 63 -6.60 17.57 9.11
CA SER A 63 -7.39 17.95 7.94
C SER A 63 -8.39 16.86 7.52
N GLU A 64 -9.61 17.28 7.16
CA GLU A 64 -10.62 16.42 6.52
C GLU A 64 -10.50 16.41 4.98
N GLU A 65 -9.72 17.34 4.41
CA GLU A 65 -9.35 17.26 2.99
C GLU A 65 -8.39 16.09 2.77
N PHE A 66 -8.59 15.33 1.70
CA PHE A 66 -7.76 14.17 1.36
C PHE A 66 -6.95 14.40 0.09
N ASP A 67 -5.76 13.81 0.05
CA ASP A 67 -5.00 13.57 -1.17
C ASP A 67 -5.41 12.19 -1.75
N THR A 68 -5.62 12.08 -3.06
CA THR A 68 -5.67 10.76 -3.71
C THR A 68 -4.24 10.30 -3.98
N ILE A 69 -3.87 9.13 -3.43
CA ILE A 69 -2.54 8.55 -3.56
C ILE A 69 -2.62 7.10 -4.06
N VAL A 70 -1.50 6.56 -4.51
CA VAL A 70 -1.33 5.12 -4.76
C VAL A 70 -0.65 4.47 -3.55
N ALA A 71 -1.31 3.48 -2.96
CA ALA A 71 -0.77 2.65 -1.89
C ALA A 71 -0.25 1.32 -2.44
N TYR A 72 1.00 1.02 -2.11
CA TYR A 72 1.62 -0.29 -2.25
C TYR A 72 1.48 -1.02 -0.93
N LEU A 73 0.54 -1.96 -0.86
CA LEU A 73 0.18 -2.67 0.35
C LEU A 73 1.08 -3.89 0.54
N GLN A 74 1.55 -4.08 1.77
CA GLN A 74 2.20 -5.29 2.22
C GLN A 74 1.53 -5.77 3.51
N VAL A 75 0.83 -6.89 3.45
CA VAL A 75 0.34 -7.61 4.61
C VAL A 75 1.51 -8.44 5.19
N THR A 76 1.69 -8.38 6.51
CA THR A 76 2.76 -9.14 7.17
C THR A 76 2.38 -9.52 8.59
N VAL A 77 2.80 -10.72 9.00
CA VAL A 77 2.82 -11.15 10.41
C VAL A 77 4.23 -11.08 11.01
N ALA A 78 5.25 -10.81 10.19
CA ALA A 78 6.62 -10.62 10.64
C ALA A 78 6.83 -9.21 11.20
N GLY A 79 7.67 -9.10 12.24
CA GLY A 79 8.04 -7.83 12.88
C GLY A 79 9.08 -7.01 12.11
N GLU A 80 9.66 -7.54 11.04
CA GLU A 80 10.64 -6.81 10.23
C GLU A 80 10.49 -7.11 8.74
N LYS A 81 10.95 -6.16 7.92
CA LYS A 81 11.12 -6.35 6.48
C LYS A 81 12.32 -5.58 5.97
N LYS A 82 13.02 -6.16 5.01
CA LYS A 82 14.06 -5.47 4.25
C LYS A 82 13.48 -4.91 2.95
N PHE A 83 13.55 -3.59 2.81
CA PHE A 83 13.17 -2.91 1.59
C PHE A 83 14.16 -3.24 0.46
N LYS A 84 13.66 -3.31 -0.78
CA LYS A 84 14.48 -3.63 -1.96
C LYS A 84 14.34 -2.51 -2.99
N GLU A 85 15.26 -1.55 -2.94
CA GLU A 85 15.22 -0.34 -3.79
C GLU A 85 15.05 -0.65 -5.29
N GLY A 86 15.81 -1.61 -5.83
CA GLY A 86 15.69 -2.00 -7.24
C GLY A 86 14.31 -2.56 -7.61
N ARG A 87 13.60 -3.18 -6.66
CA ARG A 87 12.22 -3.67 -6.87
C ARG A 87 11.22 -2.52 -6.82
N LEU A 88 11.39 -1.58 -5.88
CA LEU A 88 10.58 -0.35 -5.84
C LEU A 88 10.71 0.44 -7.14
N ARG A 89 11.95 0.63 -7.62
CA ARG A 89 12.22 1.39 -8.84
C ARG A 89 11.48 0.78 -10.03
N ARG A 90 11.60 -0.54 -10.23
CA ARG A 90 10.87 -1.25 -11.29
C ARG A 90 9.36 -1.11 -11.14
N LEU A 91 8.83 -1.25 -9.92
CA LEU A 91 7.40 -1.08 -9.66
C LEU A 91 6.92 0.32 -10.04
N ASN A 92 7.67 1.35 -9.65
CA ASN A 92 7.38 2.74 -10.01
C ASN A 92 7.43 2.97 -11.53
N GLU A 93 8.45 2.46 -12.21
CA GLU A 93 8.59 2.55 -13.67
C GLU A 93 7.39 1.95 -14.40
N GLU A 94 6.88 0.80 -13.95
CA GLU A 94 5.71 0.15 -14.54
C GLU A 94 4.41 0.92 -14.22
N MET A 95 4.27 1.44 -13.01
CA MET A 95 3.14 2.30 -12.64
C MET A 95 3.14 3.62 -13.41
N ASP A 96 4.31 4.18 -13.75
CA ASP A 96 4.42 5.42 -14.53
C ASP A 96 4.06 5.24 -16.02
N LYS A 97 3.94 4.00 -16.50
CA LYS A 97 3.35 3.70 -17.82
C LYS A 97 1.84 3.86 -17.82
N ASN A 98 1.19 3.81 -16.65
CA ASN A 98 -0.24 4.04 -16.51
C ASN A 98 -0.53 5.56 -16.48
N PRO A 99 -1.15 6.14 -17.54
CA PRO A 99 -1.37 7.59 -17.61
C PRO A 99 -2.35 8.10 -16.54
N LEU A 100 -3.22 7.24 -16.00
CA LEU A 100 -4.19 7.62 -14.97
C LEU A 100 -3.54 7.77 -13.59
N LEU A 101 -2.47 7.03 -13.34
CA LEU A 101 -1.79 6.93 -12.04
C LEU A 101 -0.41 7.61 -12.04
N LYS A 102 0.10 7.96 -13.22
CA LYS A 102 1.37 8.69 -13.40
C LYS A 102 1.34 10.01 -12.64
N GLY A 103 2.39 10.27 -11.87
CA GLY A 103 2.55 11.51 -11.11
C GLY A 103 1.73 11.61 -9.82
N MET A 104 0.89 10.61 -9.50
CA MET A 104 0.26 10.53 -8.19
C MET A 104 1.32 10.27 -7.11
N LYS A 105 1.08 10.82 -5.90
CA LYS A 105 1.90 10.48 -4.73
C LYS A 105 1.78 8.99 -4.44
N ARG A 106 2.86 8.38 -3.97
CA ARG A 106 2.94 6.94 -3.68
C ARG A 106 3.32 6.71 -2.23
N ALA A 107 2.73 5.70 -1.62
CA ALA A 107 3.06 5.27 -0.26
C ALA A 107 3.27 3.75 -0.22
N PHE A 108 4.24 3.30 0.57
CA PHE A 108 4.41 1.91 0.97
C PHE A 108 3.68 1.73 2.29
N VAL A 109 2.67 0.86 2.31
CA VAL A 109 1.81 0.66 3.46
C VAL A 109 2.01 -0.77 3.95
N VAL A 110 2.60 -0.92 5.13
CA VAL A 110 2.69 -2.20 5.82
C VAL A 110 1.45 -2.38 6.67
N VAL A 111 0.85 -3.56 6.59
CA VAL A 111 -0.44 -3.91 7.19
C VAL A 111 -0.24 -5.13 8.09
N GLY A 112 -0.22 -4.89 9.40
CA GLY A 112 -0.01 -5.92 10.44
C GLY A 112 -1.31 -6.39 11.09
N PRO A 113 -1.34 -7.61 11.67
CA PRO A 113 -2.56 -8.20 12.24
C PRO A 113 -2.98 -7.59 13.60
N ASN A 114 -2.10 -6.87 14.28
CA ASN A 114 -2.35 -6.25 15.59
C ASN A 114 -1.35 -5.12 15.89
N SER A 115 -1.69 -4.26 16.86
CA SER A 115 -0.88 -3.11 17.27
C SER A 115 0.54 -3.49 17.69
N SER A 116 0.71 -4.61 18.40
CA SER A 116 2.04 -5.06 18.86
C SER A 116 3.02 -5.30 17.69
N ILE A 117 2.55 -5.89 16.59
CA ILE A 117 3.38 -6.11 15.40
C ILE A 117 3.64 -4.79 14.68
N CYS A 118 2.65 -3.90 14.56
CA CYS A 118 2.84 -2.64 13.83
C CYS A 118 3.73 -1.65 14.58
N GLU A 119 3.53 -1.50 15.90
CA GLU A 119 4.30 -0.58 16.75
C GLU A 119 5.79 -0.94 16.73
N GLY A 120 6.08 -2.25 16.82
CA GLY A 120 7.43 -2.80 16.79
C GLY A 120 7.99 -3.04 15.39
N PHE A 121 7.26 -2.71 14.31
CA PHE A 121 7.68 -3.07 12.96
C PHE A 121 8.93 -2.31 12.52
N ILE A 122 9.94 -3.05 12.04
CA ILE A 122 11.20 -2.50 11.54
C ILE A 122 11.28 -2.66 10.02
N LEU A 123 11.35 -1.53 9.30
CA LEU A 123 11.67 -1.52 7.87
C LEU A 123 13.14 -1.15 7.65
N HIS A 124 13.95 -2.13 7.27
CA HIS A 124 15.35 -1.90 6.90
C HIS A 124 15.45 -1.32 5.48
N ASP A 125 16.46 -0.47 5.25
CA ASP A 125 16.75 0.18 3.97
C ASP A 125 15.56 0.95 3.37
N ALA A 126 14.70 1.48 4.25
CA ALA A 126 13.53 2.25 3.85
C ALA A 126 13.93 3.47 2.98
N PRO A 127 13.15 3.80 1.95
CA PRO A 127 13.40 4.99 1.14
C PRO A 127 13.25 6.24 2.00
N VAL A 128 13.94 7.32 1.62
CA VAL A 128 13.90 8.58 2.38
C VAL A 128 12.44 9.07 2.45
N PRO A 129 11.88 9.32 3.65
CA PRO A 129 10.45 9.63 3.83
C PRO A 129 9.95 10.84 3.04
N THR A 130 10.84 11.77 2.72
CA THR A 130 10.55 12.95 1.87
C THR A 130 10.34 12.61 0.40
N THR A 131 10.81 11.45 -0.06
CA THR A 131 10.76 10.99 -1.46
C THR A 131 9.72 9.90 -1.67
N PHE A 132 9.54 9.01 -0.68
CA PHE A 132 8.60 7.92 -0.75
C PHE A 132 8.03 7.65 0.64
N LEU A 133 6.73 7.85 0.81
CA LEU A 133 6.10 7.74 2.12
C LEU A 133 6.07 6.27 2.54
N THR A 134 6.59 5.97 3.72
CA THR A 134 6.44 4.66 4.35
C THR A 134 5.48 4.81 5.50
N MET A 135 4.46 3.96 5.51
CA MET A 135 3.39 3.96 6.48
C MET A 135 3.27 2.54 7.02
N VAL A 136 3.22 2.39 8.34
CA VAL A 136 2.92 1.11 8.98
C VAL A 136 1.56 1.31 9.64
N SER A 137 0.66 0.38 9.40
CA SER A 137 -0.69 0.40 9.96
C SER A 137 -1.10 -0.99 10.35
N CYS A 138 -2.04 -1.08 11.28
CA CYS A 138 -2.72 -2.32 11.59
C CYS A 138 -4.10 -2.34 10.97
N PHE A 139 -4.61 -3.53 10.72
CA PHE A 139 -6.02 -3.74 10.46
C PHE A 139 -6.58 -4.70 11.50
N ASP A 140 -7.87 -4.55 11.79
CA ASP A 140 -8.63 -5.58 12.49
C ASP A 140 -9.03 -6.64 11.46
N PRO A 141 -8.61 -7.91 11.61
CA PRO A 141 -8.95 -8.99 10.69
C PRO A 141 -10.45 -9.16 10.44
N GLU A 142 -11.29 -8.79 11.42
CA GLU A 142 -12.75 -8.85 11.30
C GLU A 142 -13.32 -7.83 10.29
N GLN A 143 -12.53 -6.83 9.89
CA GLN A 143 -12.91 -5.80 8.90
C GLN A 143 -12.69 -6.25 7.44
N LEU A 144 -11.95 -7.34 7.20
CA LEU A 144 -11.74 -7.90 5.84
C LEU A 144 -12.87 -8.84 5.40
N LYS A 145 -13.99 -8.92 6.13
CA LYS A 145 -15.12 -9.74 5.70
C LYS A 145 -15.65 -9.21 4.36
N PRO A 146 -15.81 -10.07 3.34
CA PRO A 146 -16.14 -9.67 1.96
C PRO A 146 -17.48 -8.93 1.82
N GLU A 147 -18.29 -8.85 2.88
CA GLU A 147 -19.57 -8.13 2.92
C GLU A 147 -19.44 -6.64 3.28
N LYS A 148 -18.25 -6.13 3.63
CA LYS A 148 -18.00 -4.71 3.87
C LYS A 148 -17.01 -4.15 2.83
N ALA A 149 -17.51 -3.31 1.94
CA ALA A 149 -16.77 -2.77 0.79
C ALA A 149 -15.72 -1.70 1.14
N ASP A 150 -15.57 -1.35 2.42
CA ASP A 150 -14.70 -0.25 2.87
C ASP A 150 -13.71 -0.78 3.92
N ILE A 151 -12.42 -0.76 3.59
CA ILE A 151 -11.35 -1.09 4.53
C ILE A 151 -10.81 0.23 5.07
N HIS A 152 -11.00 0.44 6.37
CA HIS A 152 -10.49 1.60 7.08
C HIS A 152 -9.14 1.28 7.71
N VAL A 153 -8.10 2.05 7.36
CA VAL A 153 -6.74 1.81 7.84
C VAL A 153 -6.27 3.06 8.61
N ASP A 154 -6.31 2.95 9.93
CA ASP A 154 -5.93 4.01 10.86
C ASP A 154 -4.43 3.91 11.21
N ILE A 155 -3.65 4.89 10.76
CA ILE A 155 -2.19 4.92 10.95
C ILE A 155 -1.84 5.46 12.35
N SER A 156 -2.77 6.10 13.05
CA SER A 156 -2.54 6.67 14.38
C SER A 156 -2.35 5.62 15.48
N ARG A 157 -2.76 4.37 15.21
CA ARG A 157 -2.70 3.21 16.14
C ARG A 157 -1.49 2.30 15.93
N ALA A 158 -0.51 2.72 15.14
CA ALA A 158 0.78 2.05 14.94
C ALA A 158 1.95 2.84 15.55
#